data_AF-A0AB35XXJ8-F1
#
_entry.id   AF-A0AB35XXJ8-F1
#
_cell.length_a   1.000
_cell.length_b   1.000
_cell.length_c   1.000
_cell.angle_alpha   90.00
_cell.angle_beta   90.00
_cell.angle_gamma   90.00
#
_symmetry.space_group_name_H-M   'P 1'
#
loop_
_entity.id
_entity.type
_entity.pdbx_description
1 polymer ?
#
loop_
_entity_poly.entity_id
_entity_poly.type
_entity_poly.pdbx_seq_one_letter_code
_entity_poly.pdbx_strand_id
1 'polypeptide(L)'
;MEAEKRKAEIRDRIHKQTEQGQKSAKDYFRPAKPTPSIYDSDLKRVAVYARVSTSSEEQISSIENQTLYYTKKIAETENWNLQDIYSDEGKSGTSLRKRDAFKRMMRDAKDQKMDLIICASISRFARNFSDCMTQIAALKTMHPAHPIGVYFETENIYTLNPSSQYSLDIQALLADWESGNKSRRMILSYDQRIMTGQYPVADLMGYRHTKDGQLVIEPEEAKTVRFIFLAFIQGYDYEQIAMILTQKKRSTLRGRQEWNGMMVANIMKNERRWGDLEARKSIVVDYKLGKVTKNNGNRCSAYVPEHHEAIVSPGIARAAHLVASSKKKCGVQDIVVIQQGALKGFVGIHPNWSGISVDSIHSLCLRAYLPEEVAKLNDIAEMRAGTKLEKPLRSEYLTISGTCFINQSSPVITISKNGIRFSKACHTRLDDCEHVELLYHPILQVVILRKSNRDASTAIHWENKDKICSSFSSRAFSGVIFEAMNWKWSCRYQCRGICRGEENAKFLIFELDESRILIRKNQYEQIEDRSMNLKCRLYRSKWVQSITVSDVMESGQVVENPMIGAIPSRNEVQRELDDLLMSM
;
A
#
# COMPACT_ATOMS: atom_id res chain seq x y z
N MET A 1 17.30 68.90 -11.45
CA MET A 1 18.03 70.06 -10.88
C MET A 1 18.60 69.82 -9.50
N GLU A 2 17.81 69.50 -8.47
CA GLU A 2 18.33 69.39 -7.09
C GLU A 2 19.25 68.17 -6.85
N ALA A 3 18.94 67.02 -7.46
CA ALA A 3 19.80 65.84 -7.45
C ALA A 3 21.11 66.03 -8.24
N GLU A 4 21.09 66.85 -9.30
CA GLU A 4 22.29 67.19 -10.06
C GLU A 4 23.17 68.20 -9.32
N LYS A 5 22.56 69.18 -8.63
CA LYS A 5 23.28 70.05 -7.70
C LYS A 5 23.93 69.26 -6.57
N ARG A 6 23.24 68.31 -5.95
CA ARG A 6 23.85 67.40 -4.95
C ARG A 6 25.00 66.57 -5.52
N LYS A 7 24.86 66.02 -6.73
CA LYS A 7 25.95 65.27 -7.39
C LYS A 7 27.14 66.18 -7.72
N ALA A 8 26.88 67.42 -8.15
CA ALA A 8 27.91 68.41 -8.42
C ALA A 8 28.62 68.82 -7.11
N GLU A 9 27.89 69.11 -6.04
CA GLU A 9 28.44 69.39 -4.71
C GLU A 9 29.27 68.22 -4.16
N ILE A 10 28.83 66.97 -4.34
CA ILE A 10 29.61 65.79 -3.93
C ILE A 10 30.90 65.68 -4.75
N ARG A 11 30.83 65.88 -6.07
CA ARG A 11 32.03 65.89 -6.92
C ARG A 11 32.99 67.02 -6.55
N ASP A 12 32.47 68.21 -6.30
CA ASP A 12 33.24 69.39 -5.93
C ASP A 12 33.87 69.22 -4.54
N ARG A 13 33.17 68.53 -3.61
CA ARG A 13 33.68 68.14 -2.29
C ARG A 13 34.78 67.08 -2.38
N ILE A 14 34.64 66.09 -3.28
CA ILE A 14 35.70 65.10 -3.56
C ILE A 14 36.90 65.79 -4.24
N HIS A 15 36.69 66.69 -5.21
CA HIS A 15 37.76 67.45 -5.85
C HIS A 15 38.51 68.32 -4.85
N LYS A 16 37.79 69.07 -4.01
CA LYS A 16 38.38 69.87 -2.93
C LYS A 16 39.11 69.01 -1.90
N GLN A 17 38.59 67.83 -1.54
CA GLN A 17 39.31 66.88 -0.67
C GLN A 17 40.56 66.30 -1.33
N THR A 18 40.57 66.15 -2.65
CA THR A 18 41.72 65.64 -3.40
C THR A 18 42.79 66.73 -3.60
N GLU A 19 42.38 67.99 -3.76
CA GLU A 19 43.27 69.16 -3.92
C GLU A 19 43.80 69.70 -2.58
N GLN A 20 42.99 69.72 -1.52
CA GLN A 20 43.41 70.08 -0.15
C GLN A 20 44.08 68.91 0.60
N GLY A 21 43.98 67.70 0.04
CA GLY A 21 44.68 66.51 0.51
C GLY A 21 46.16 66.55 0.16
N GLN A 22 46.91 67.52 0.70
CA GLN A 22 48.30 67.23 1.07
C GLN A 22 48.21 66.03 2.02
N LYS A 23 48.59 64.83 1.54
CA LYS A 23 48.73 63.62 2.36
C LYS A 23 49.36 64.07 3.67
N SER A 24 48.63 63.98 4.78
CA SER A 24 49.24 64.30 6.05
C SER A 24 50.38 63.29 6.24
N ALA A 25 51.52 63.70 6.78
CA ALA A 25 52.66 62.80 7.01
C ALA A 25 52.33 61.60 7.95
N LYS A 26 51.07 61.46 8.38
CA LYS A 26 50.54 60.39 9.25
C LYS A 26 49.62 59.40 8.52
N ASP A 27 49.27 59.60 7.24
CA ASP A 27 48.43 58.66 6.49
C ASP A 27 49.25 57.48 5.96
N TYR A 28 49.22 56.35 6.67
CA TYR A 28 49.90 55.12 6.26
C TYR A 28 48.95 54.22 5.45
N PHE A 29 49.14 54.18 4.13
CA PHE A 29 48.43 53.25 3.24
C PHE A 29 48.94 51.82 3.48
N ARG A 30 48.08 50.95 4.01
CA ARG A 30 48.37 49.52 4.13
C ARG A 30 47.99 48.85 2.80
N PRO A 31 48.95 48.38 2.00
CA PRO A 31 48.61 47.67 0.77
C PRO A 31 47.80 46.41 1.09
N ALA A 32 46.89 46.05 0.19
CA ALA A 32 46.17 44.79 0.30
C ALA A 32 47.18 43.62 0.24
N LYS A 33 46.91 42.55 0.99
CA LYS A 33 47.67 41.30 0.86
C LYS A 33 47.61 40.82 -0.60
N PRO A 34 48.69 40.22 -1.13
CA PRO A 34 48.67 39.66 -2.48
C PRO A 34 47.55 38.61 -2.61
N THR A 35 47.03 38.44 -3.82
CA THR A 35 46.03 37.40 -4.10
C THR A 35 46.60 36.01 -3.77
N PRO A 36 45.87 35.19 -3.01
CA PRO A 36 46.37 33.88 -2.57
C PRO A 36 46.66 33.00 -3.79
N SER A 37 47.85 32.42 -3.79
CA SER A 37 48.34 31.54 -4.86
C SER A 37 48.82 30.24 -4.22
N ILE A 38 48.69 29.14 -4.95
CA ILE A 38 49.19 27.86 -4.46
C ILE A 38 50.70 27.86 -4.17
N TYR A 39 51.47 28.66 -4.93
CA TYR A 39 52.92 28.83 -4.80
C TYR A 39 53.31 30.12 -4.07
N ASP A 40 52.45 30.69 -3.21
CA ASP A 40 52.87 31.82 -2.38
C ASP A 40 53.94 31.41 -1.34
N SER A 41 54.63 32.41 -0.79
CA SER A 41 55.76 32.23 0.12
C SER A 41 55.38 31.77 1.53
N ASP A 42 54.09 31.61 1.82
CA ASP A 42 53.61 31.25 3.15
C ASP A 42 53.80 29.75 3.40
N LEU A 43 54.26 29.41 4.61
CA LEU A 43 54.38 28.03 5.08
C LEU A 43 52.99 27.40 5.22
N LYS A 44 52.70 26.36 4.42
CA LYS A 44 51.40 25.68 4.40
C LYS A 44 51.51 24.28 5.00
N ARG A 45 50.61 23.96 5.94
CA ARG A 45 50.40 22.59 6.43
C ARG A 45 49.49 21.86 5.46
N VAL A 46 50.04 20.89 4.74
CA VAL A 46 49.40 20.22 3.61
C VAL A 46 48.86 18.86 4.04
N ALA A 47 47.57 18.64 3.78
CA ALA A 47 46.92 17.34 3.85
C ALA A 47 46.65 16.81 2.44
N VAL A 48 46.73 15.50 2.25
CA VAL A 48 46.41 14.87 0.96
C VAL A 48 45.18 14.00 1.12
N TYR A 49 44.22 14.12 0.20
CA TYR A 49 43.07 13.23 0.15
C TYR A 49 43.11 12.35 -1.10
N ALA A 50 43.25 11.05 -0.86
CA ALA A 50 43.29 10.01 -1.89
C ALA A 50 42.06 9.09 -1.79
N ARG A 51 41.51 8.70 -2.94
CA ARG A 51 40.41 7.74 -3.02
C ARG A 51 40.68 6.75 -4.13
N VAL A 52 40.84 5.47 -3.81
CA VAL A 52 41.04 4.41 -4.81
C VAL A 52 39.71 3.80 -5.24
N SER A 53 39.67 3.20 -6.43
CA SER A 53 38.51 2.47 -6.95
C SER A 53 38.86 0.99 -6.97
N THR A 54 38.10 0.16 -6.24
CA THR A 54 38.18 -1.32 -6.13
C THR A 54 39.33 -1.94 -5.33
N SER A 55 39.11 -3.18 -4.85
CA SER A 55 39.97 -3.96 -3.95
C SER A 55 40.65 -5.13 -4.67
N SER A 56 41.45 -4.87 -5.69
CA SER A 56 42.35 -5.87 -6.26
C SER A 56 43.74 -5.73 -5.63
N GLU A 57 44.47 -6.84 -5.50
CA GLU A 57 45.84 -6.88 -4.97
C GLU A 57 46.82 -6.01 -5.79
N GLU A 58 46.53 -5.82 -7.09
CA GLU A 58 47.26 -4.92 -8.00
C GLU A 58 47.25 -3.44 -7.54
N GLN A 59 46.32 -3.02 -6.67
CA GLN A 59 46.19 -1.64 -6.18
C GLN A 59 46.81 -1.37 -4.81
N ILE A 60 47.33 -2.35 -4.07
CA ILE A 60 48.14 -2.07 -2.86
C ILE A 60 49.35 -1.20 -3.25
N SER A 61 49.95 -1.56 -4.39
CA SER A 61 50.97 -0.77 -5.07
C SER A 61 50.49 0.66 -5.40
N SER A 62 49.20 0.87 -5.69
CA SER A 62 48.67 2.17 -6.12
C SER A 62 48.47 3.18 -4.97
N ILE A 63 48.14 2.71 -3.76
CA ILE A 63 48.04 3.59 -2.58
C ILE A 63 49.44 3.97 -2.11
N GLU A 64 50.35 2.99 -2.05
CA GLU A 64 51.75 3.26 -1.72
C GLU A 64 52.40 4.18 -2.76
N ASN A 65 52.16 3.95 -4.06
CA ASN A 65 52.64 4.82 -5.13
C ASN A 65 52.03 6.24 -5.05
N GLN A 66 50.75 6.38 -4.72
CA GLN A 66 50.13 7.70 -4.50
C GLN A 66 50.75 8.40 -3.27
N THR A 67 50.96 7.64 -2.19
CA THR A 67 51.57 8.14 -0.96
C THR A 67 53.01 8.60 -1.22
N LEU A 68 53.80 7.80 -1.94
CA LEU A 68 55.16 8.15 -2.39
C LEU A 68 55.17 9.37 -3.31
N TYR A 69 54.27 9.41 -4.29
CA TYR A 69 54.13 10.53 -5.22
C TYR A 69 53.86 11.84 -4.47
N TYR A 70 52.85 11.86 -3.59
CA TYR A 70 52.49 13.06 -2.85
C TYR A 70 53.53 13.45 -1.79
N THR A 71 54.16 12.48 -1.14
CA THR A 71 55.25 12.74 -0.18
C THR A 71 56.44 13.39 -0.89
N LYS A 72 56.85 12.85 -2.04
CA LYS A 72 57.93 13.41 -2.86
C LYS A 72 57.58 14.80 -3.38
N LYS A 73 56.38 14.96 -3.95
CA LYS A 73 55.90 16.25 -4.48
C LYS A 73 55.88 17.35 -3.42
N ILE A 74 55.41 17.03 -2.22
CA ILE A 74 55.35 17.99 -1.12
C ILE A 74 56.76 18.32 -0.62
N ALA A 75 57.66 17.33 -0.54
CA ALA A 75 59.05 17.57 -0.16
C ALA A 75 59.83 18.41 -1.18
N GLU A 76 59.51 18.29 -2.48
CA GLU A 76 60.11 19.06 -3.56
C GLU A 76 59.53 20.49 -3.69
N THR A 77 58.40 20.78 -3.03
CA THR A 77 57.76 22.10 -3.08
C THR A 77 58.17 22.93 -1.87
N GLU A 78 58.91 24.02 -2.09
CA GLU A 78 59.29 24.96 -1.04
C GLU A 78 58.06 25.50 -0.31
N ASN A 79 58.16 25.63 1.02
CA ASN A 79 57.11 26.12 1.93
C ASN A 79 55.93 25.17 2.20
N TRP A 80 55.96 23.90 1.75
CA TRP A 80 54.93 22.92 2.08
C TRP A 80 55.38 21.92 3.14
N ASN A 81 54.54 21.66 4.13
CA ASN A 81 54.80 20.67 5.17
C ASN A 81 53.67 19.62 5.24
N LEU A 82 53.97 18.37 4.88
CA LEU A 82 53.02 17.26 4.89
C LEU A 82 52.58 16.95 6.33
N GLN A 83 51.27 17.02 6.58
CA GLN A 83 50.67 16.67 7.88
C GLN A 83 50.19 15.21 7.91
N ASP A 84 49.29 14.85 7.01
CA ASP A 84 48.71 13.51 6.95
C ASP A 84 48.16 13.22 5.53
N ILE A 85 48.07 11.94 5.21
CA ILE A 85 47.51 11.42 3.96
C ILE A 85 46.26 10.60 4.31
N TYR A 86 45.09 11.11 3.89
CA TYR A 86 43.79 10.52 4.16
C TYR A 86 43.35 9.68 2.96
N SER A 87 43.29 8.36 3.12
CA SER A 87 42.92 7.41 2.07
C SER A 87 41.58 6.71 2.36
N ASP A 88 40.67 6.70 1.38
CA ASP A 88 39.42 5.92 1.43
C ASP A 88 39.37 4.85 0.31
N GLU A 89 38.92 3.64 0.65
CA GLU A 89 38.66 2.56 -0.32
C GLU A 89 37.29 2.73 -1.01
N GLY A 90 37.28 2.93 -2.32
CA GLY A 90 36.06 3.04 -3.12
C GLY A 90 35.50 1.68 -3.53
N LYS A 91 34.62 1.11 -2.70
CA LYS A 91 33.73 -0.01 -3.07
C LYS A 91 32.27 0.46 -3.17
N SER A 92 31.68 0.30 -4.35
CA SER A 92 30.26 0.49 -4.69
C SER A 92 29.76 1.95 -4.79
N GLY A 93 29.27 2.31 -5.98
CA GLY A 93 28.62 3.59 -6.29
C GLY A 93 27.26 3.82 -5.62
N THR A 94 26.88 3.04 -4.60
CA THR A 94 25.53 3.05 -4.02
C THR A 94 25.48 3.04 -2.48
N SER A 95 26.59 2.86 -1.77
CA SER A 95 26.58 2.90 -0.30
C SER A 95 27.19 4.19 0.23
N LEU A 96 26.42 4.95 1.01
CA LEU A 96 26.81 6.17 1.74
C LEU A 96 27.71 5.88 2.97
N ARG A 97 28.16 4.64 3.19
CA ARG A 97 28.49 4.18 4.55
C ARG A 97 29.94 4.23 5.03
N LYS A 98 30.98 4.44 4.21
CA LYS A 98 32.37 4.53 4.72
C LYS A 98 33.25 5.47 3.89
N ARG A 99 33.33 6.74 4.32
CA ARG A 99 34.39 7.72 3.93
C ARG A 99 35.04 8.20 5.22
N ASP A 100 35.53 7.24 6.00
CA ASP A 100 35.92 7.49 7.38
C ASP A 100 37.20 8.35 7.42
N ALA A 101 38.09 8.23 6.41
CA ALA A 101 39.26 9.09 6.27
C ALA A 101 38.87 10.51 5.82
N PHE A 102 37.94 10.68 4.88
CA PHE A 102 37.43 12.01 4.53
C PHE A 102 36.78 12.72 5.73
N LYS A 103 35.99 12.00 6.54
CA LYS A 103 35.37 12.56 7.75
C LYS A 103 36.41 12.88 8.83
N ARG A 104 37.51 12.14 8.89
CA ARG A 104 38.65 12.42 9.77
C ARG A 104 39.35 13.71 9.32
N MET A 105 39.69 13.81 8.03
CA MET A 105 40.25 15.01 7.42
C MET A 105 39.40 16.26 7.68
N MET A 106 38.09 16.21 7.47
CA MET A 106 37.21 17.36 7.72
C MET A 106 37.15 17.76 9.20
N ARG A 107 37.33 16.83 10.14
CA ARG A 107 37.46 17.13 11.58
C ARG A 107 38.81 17.76 11.89
N ASP A 108 39.89 17.22 11.35
CA ASP A 108 41.23 17.78 11.51
C ASP A 108 41.36 19.17 10.87
N ALA A 109 40.65 19.41 9.76
CA ALA A 109 40.49 20.74 9.15
C ALA A 109 39.72 21.69 10.08
N LYS A 110 38.66 21.23 10.74
CA LYS A 110 37.93 22.02 11.74
C LYS A 110 38.82 22.38 12.93
N ASP A 111 39.70 21.49 13.35
CA ASP A 111 40.69 21.73 14.41
C ASP A 111 41.90 22.57 13.93
N GLN A 112 41.86 23.08 12.69
CA GLN A 112 42.89 23.91 12.08
C GLN A 112 44.27 23.26 12.06
N LYS A 113 44.34 21.93 11.87
CA LYS A 113 45.61 21.18 11.76
C LYS A 113 46.27 21.30 10.39
N MET A 114 45.56 21.82 9.39
CA MET A 114 45.99 21.95 8.00
C MET A 114 45.50 23.27 7.40
N ASP A 115 46.21 23.76 6.38
CA ASP A 115 45.92 25.00 5.66
C ASP A 115 45.61 24.73 4.17
N LEU A 116 46.12 23.62 3.63
CA LEU A 116 45.94 23.19 2.24
C LEU A 116 45.55 21.72 2.18
N ILE A 117 44.54 21.39 1.37
CA ILE A 117 44.16 20.03 1.02
C ILE A 117 44.46 19.80 -0.47
N ILE A 118 45.27 18.79 -0.77
CA ILE A 118 45.53 18.37 -2.15
C ILE A 118 44.64 17.19 -2.50
N CYS A 119 43.99 17.27 -3.65
CA CYS A 119 43.22 16.18 -4.20
C CYS A 119 43.47 16.05 -5.71
N ALA A 120 43.53 14.82 -6.22
CA ALA A 120 43.79 14.57 -7.64
C ALA A 120 42.74 15.23 -8.56
N SER A 121 41.45 15.18 -8.19
CA SER A 121 40.37 15.79 -8.98
C SER A 121 39.09 16.03 -8.18
N ILE A 122 38.17 16.85 -8.73
CA ILE A 122 36.90 17.18 -8.08
C ILE A 122 36.06 15.92 -7.80
N SER A 123 36.06 14.97 -8.73
CA SER A 123 35.31 13.70 -8.63
C SER A 123 35.83 12.74 -7.54
N ARG A 124 37.08 12.91 -7.11
CA ARG A 124 37.67 12.18 -5.98
C ARG A 124 37.23 12.81 -4.67
N PHE A 125 37.18 14.13 -4.60
CA PHE A 125 36.78 14.90 -3.42
C PHE A 125 35.29 14.75 -3.06
N ALA A 126 34.37 14.76 -4.03
CA ALA A 126 32.94 14.55 -3.78
C ALA A 126 32.28 13.65 -4.84
N ARG A 127 31.15 13.01 -4.48
CA ARG A 127 30.35 12.22 -5.43
C ARG A 127 29.47 13.09 -6.33
N ASN A 128 28.94 14.17 -5.76
CA ASN A 128 28.08 15.14 -6.44
C ASN A 128 28.76 16.50 -6.37
N PHE A 129 28.69 17.28 -7.45
CA PHE A 129 29.32 18.61 -7.48
C PHE A 129 28.72 19.57 -6.44
N SER A 130 27.41 19.49 -6.18
CA SER A 130 26.75 20.25 -5.11
C SER A 130 27.32 19.97 -3.71
N ASP A 131 27.67 18.72 -3.41
CA ASP A 131 28.32 18.35 -2.14
C ASP A 131 29.74 18.93 -2.11
N CYS A 132 30.50 18.86 -3.22
CA CYS A 132 31.82 19.48 -3.35
C CYS A 132 31.80 20.97 -2.96
N MET A 133 30.89 21.74 -3.56
CA MET A 133 30.77 23.18 -3.29
C MET A 133 30.39 23.48 -1.85
N THR A 134 29.54 22.65 -1.24
CA THR A 134 29.16 22.78 0.17
C THR A 134 30.37 22.57 1.09
N GLN A 135 31.18 21.54 0.82
CA GLN A 135 32.40 21.27 1.61
C GLN A 135 33.47 22.35 1.40
N ILE A 136 33.67 22.83 0.16
CA ILE A 136 34.61 23.93 -0.14
C ILE A 136 34.17 25.21 0.58
N ALA A 137 32.88 25.56 0.53
CA ALA A 137 32.35 26.72 1.24
C ALA A 137 32.56 26.59 2.75
N ALA A 138 32.36 25.39 3.31
CA ALA A 138 32.63 25.12 4.71
C ALA A 138 34.13 25.32 5.04
N LEU A 139 35.05 24.73 4.27
CA LEU A 139 36.50 24.89 4.48
C LEU A 139 36.97 26.36 4.38
N LYS A 140 36.36 27.15 3.49
CA LYS A 140 36.61 28.60 3.37
C LYS A 140 36.10 29.42 4.55
N THR A 141 34.97 29.02 5.15
CA THR A 141 34.25 29.84 6.15
C THR A 141 34.46 29.37 7.59
N MET A 142 34.91 28.13 7.81
CA MET A 142 35.17 27.57 9.14
C MET A 142 36.15 28.43 9.94
N HIS A 143 37.18 28.99 9.28
CA HIS A 143 38.22 29.81 9.89
C HIS A 143 38.44 31.10 9.09
N PRO A 144 37.67 32.18 9.34
CA PRO A 144 37.73 33.40 8.53
C PRO A 144 39.10 34.08 8.49
N ALA A 145 39.91 33.92 9.54
CA ALA A 145 41.27 34.47 9.60
C ALA A 145 42.31 33.62 8.85
N HIS A 146 42.05 32.31 8.68
CA HIS A 146 42.96 31.32 8.08
C HIS A 146 42.13 30.30 7.28
N PRO A 147 41.59 30.70 6.11
CA PRO A 147 40.73 29.83 5.32
C PRO A 147 41.53 28.64 4.79
N ILE A 148 40.89 27.46 4.75
CA ILE A 148 41.53 26.24 4.25
C ILE A 148 41.26 26.12 2.75
N GLY A 149 42.32 26.04 1.96
CA GLY A 149 42.23 25.89 0.52
C GLY A 149 42.25 24.42 0.09
N VAL A 150 41.46 24.08 -0.92
CA VAL A 150 41.58 22.83 -1.67
C VAL A 150 42.23 23.11 -3.02
N TYR A 151 43.22 22.29 -3.38
CA TYR A 151 43.82 22.26 -4.70
C TYR A 151 43.44 20.97 -5.44
N PHE A 152 42.83 21.14 -6.60
CA PHE A 152 42.51 20.06 -7.53
C PHE A 152 43.56 20.01 -8.64
N GLU A 153 44.33 18.93 -8.68
CA GLU A 153 45.48 18.82 -9.59
C GLU A 153 45.10 18.67 -11.06
N THR A 154 44.10 17.84 -11.36
CA THR A 154 43.68 17.56 -12.74
C THR A 154 43.09 18.81 -13.40
N GLU A 155 42.26 19.54 -12.64
CA GLU A 155 41.60 20.75 -13.11
C GLU A 155 42.49 22.00 -12.95
N ASN A 156 43.63 21.88 -12.25
CA ASN A 156 44.53 22.98 -11.87
C ASN A 156 43.78 24.15 -11.19
N ILE A 157 42.92 23.81 -10.23
CA ILE A 157 42.06 24.78 -9.53
C ILE A 157 42.48 24.87 -8.07
N TYR A 158 42.85 26.07 -7.64
CA TYR A 158 43.08 26.39 -6.23
C TYR A 158 41.95 27.24 -5.66
N THR A 159 41.09 26.63 -4.86
CA THR A 159 39.81 27.21 -4.41
C THR A 159 39.89 28.57 -3.70
N LEU A 160 41.01 28.96 -3.08
CA LEU A 160 41.14 30.29 -2.45
C LEU A 160 41.48 31.40 -3.46
N ASN A 161 41.96 31.06 -4.67
CA ASN A 161 42.25 32.03 -5.71
C ASN A 161 40.94 32.58 -6.30
N PRO A 162 40.67 33.90 -6.23
CA PRO A 162 39.45 34.50 -6.79
C PRO A 162 39.22 34.21 -8.27
N SER A 163 40.28 34.11 -9.08
CA SER A 163 40.19 33.83 -10.52
C SER A 163 39.70 32.40 -10.81
N SER A 164 39.90 31.47 -9.87
CA SER A 164 39.48 30.06 -10.00
C SER A 164 38.02 29.82 -9.59
N GLN A 165 37.37 30.80 -8.95
CA GLN A 165 35.99 30.68 -8.52
C GLN A 165 35.04 30.54 -9.74
N TYR A 166 35.29 31.29 -10.81
CA TYR A 166 34.50 31.20 -12.04
C TYR A 166 34.61 29.83 -12.71
N SER A 167 35.79 29.22 -12.75
CA SER A 167 35.96 27.89 -13.35
C SER A 167 35.26 26.81 -12.54
N LEU A 168 35.29 26.90 -11.21
CA LEU A 168 34.52 26.05 -10.32
C LEU A 168 33.01 26.18 -10.54
N ASP A 169 32.49 27.41 -10.64
CA ASP A 169 31.07 27.66 -10.82
C ASP A 169 30.56 27.17 -12.19
N ILE A 170 31.37 27.34 -13.25
CA ILE A 170 31.06 26.80 -14.59
C ILE A 170 31.03 25.26 -14.56
N GLN A 171 32.02 24.63 -13.94
CA GLN A 171 32.04 23.17 -13.78
C GLN A 171 30.85 22.68 -12.96
N ALA A 172 30.41 23.45 -11.95
CA ALA A 172 29.22 23.17 -11.18
C ALA A 172 27.97 23.14 -12.05
N LEU A 173 27.79 24.18 -12.85
CA LEU A 173 26.66 24.32 -13.74
C LEU A 173 26.61 23.19 -14.76
N LEU A 174 27.76 22.84 -15.35
CA LEU A 174 27.86 21.74 -16.32
C LEU A 174 27.51 20.38 -15.69
N ALA A 175 28.03 20.10 -14.50
CA ALA A 175 27.74 18.84 -13.79
C ALA A 175 26.25 18.72 -13.40
N ASP A 176 25.64 19.81 -12.94
CA ASP A 176 24.21 19.88 -12.64
C ASP A 176 23.35 19.70 -13.90
N TRP A 177 23.74 20.35 -14.99
CA TRP A 177 23.09 20.24 -16.29
C TRP A 177 23.16 18.81 -16.84
N GLU A 178 24.32 18.16 -16.80
CA GLU A 178 24.51 16.79 -17.26
C GLU A 178 23.67 15.80 -16.44
N SER A 179 23.66 15.97 -15.11
CA SER A 179 22.84 15.14 -14.20
C SER A 179 21.34 15.28 -14.52
N GLY A 180 20.87 16.51 -14.74
CA GLY A 180 19.49 16.77 -15.16
C GLY A 180 19.17 16.22 -16.54
N ASN A 181 20.10 16.32 -17.49
CA ASN A 181 19.94 15.80 -18.84
C ASN A 181 19.90 14.27 -18.86
N LYS A 182 20.73 13.59 -18.07
CA LYS A 182 20.71 12.13 -17.89
C LYS A 182 19.38 11.66 -17.32
N SER A 183 18.85 12.36 -16.31
CA SER A 183 17.53 12.08 -15.75
C SER A 183 16.43 12.22 -16.81
N ARG A 184 16.42 13.33 -17.56
CA ARG A 184 15.47 13.57 -18.67
C ARG A 184 15.56 12.49 -19.76
N ARG A 185 16.76 12.09 -20.16
CA ARG A 185 16.97 11.03 -21.15
C ARG A 185 16.47 9.67 -20.67
N MET A 186 16.70 9.33 -19.40
CA MET A 186 16.19 8.09 -18.80
C MET A 186 14.66 8.08 -18.79
N ILE A 187 14.05 9.19 -18.40
CA ILE A 187 12.60 9.40 -18.42
C ILE A 187 12.05 9.18 -19.83
N LEU A 188 12.62 9.87 -20.82
CA LEU A 188 12.18 9.80 -22.22
C LEU A 188 12.33 8.38 -22.77
N SER A 189 13.44 7.71 -22.47
CA SER A 189 13.64 6.31 -22.86
C SER A 189 12.57 5.40 -22.27
N TYR A 190 12.19 5.64 -21.01
CA TYR A 190 11.14 4.88 -20.35
C TYR A 190 9.75 5.21 -20.91
N ASP A 191 9.50 6.46 -21.31
CA ASP A 191 8.26 6.87 -22.00
C ASP A 191 8.13 6.13 -23.34
N GLN A 192 9.17 6.19 -24.16
CA GLN A 192 9.23 5.50 -25.46
C GLN A 192 8.98 4.00 -25.30
N ARG A 193 9.66 3.36 -24.35
CA ARG A 193 9.48 1.94 -24.03
C ARG A 193 8.05 1.57 -23.67
N ILE A 194 7.38 2.37 -22.82
CA ILE A 194 5.97 2.13 -22.49
C ILE A 194 5.09 2.29 -23.73
N MET A 195 5.32 3.33 -24.53
CA MET A 195 4.55 3.60 -25.74
C MET A 195 4.74 2.54 -26.83
N THR A 196 5.91 1.90 -26.89
CA THR A 196 6.21 0.80 -27.83
C THR A 196 5.88 -0.58 -27.27
N GLY A 197 5.30 -0.67 -26.07
CA GLY A 197 4.96 -1.94 -25.42
C GLY A 197 6.16 -2.74 -24.87
N GLN A 198 7.35 -2.13 -24.82
CA GLN A 198 8.56 -2.75 -24.28
C GLN A 198 8.70 -2.44 -22.78
N TYR A 199 8.11 -3.26 -21.93
CA TYR A 199 8.12 -2.98 -20.49
C TYR A 199 9.42 -3.46 -19.83
N PRO A 200 10.25 -2.57 -19.26
CA PRO A 200 11.46 -2.97 -18.54
C PRO A 200 11.06 -3.57 -17.20
N VAL A 201 10.98 -4.90 -17.16
CA VAL A 201 10.60 -5.68 -16.00
C VAL A 201 11.85 -6.36 -15.42
N ALA A 202 11.96 -6.37 -14.10
CA ALA A 202 13.00 -7.13 -13.39
C ALA A 202 12.49 -8.55 -13.08
N ASP A 203 13.41 -9.50 -12.96
CA ASP A 203 13.08 -10.87 -12.53
C ASP A 203 12.29 -10.86 -11.22
N LEU A 204 11.34 -11.79 -11.14
CA LEU A 204 10.45 -11.97 -10.00
C LEU A 204 10.50 -13.44 -9.63
N MET A 205 10.47 -13.78 -8.34
CA MET A 205 10.41 -15.19 -7.92
C MET A 205 9.30 -15.93 -8.66
N GLY A 206 9.51 -17.07 -9.31
CA GLY A 206 8.49 -17.77 -10.11
C GLY A 206 8.46 -17.37 -11.58
N TYR A 207 9.20 -16.33 -11.97
CA TYR A 207 9.38 -15.92 -13.36
C TYR A 207 10.85 -15.63 -13.68
N ARG A 208 11.24 -15.86 -14.93
CA ARG A 208 12.53 -15.45 -15.48
C ARG A 208 12.32 -14.82 -16.85
N HIS A 209 13.17 -13.86 -17.19
CA HIS A 209 13.20 -13.34 -18.55
C HIS A 209 13.90 -14.33 -19.48
N THR A 210 13.30 -14.58 -20.64
CA THR A 210 13.99 -15.24 -21.75
C THR A 210 15.00 -14.29 -22.38
N LYS A 211 15.84 -14.82 -23.28
CA LYS A 211 16.76 -14.01 -24.09
C LYS A 211 16.03 -12.92 -24.90
N ASP A 212 14.77 -13.20 -25.25
CA ASP A 212 13.88 -12.30 -26.00
C ASP A 212 13.12 -11.32 -25.09
N GLY A 213 13.32 -11.39 -23.77
CA GLY A 213 12.71 -10.49 -22.79
C GLY A 213 11.29 -10.85 -22.36
N GLN A 214 10.78 -12.03 -22.71
CA GLN A 214 9.47 -12.52 -22.26
C GLN A 214 9.56 -13.17 -20.87
N LEU A 215 8.47 -13.10 -20.09
CA LEU A 215 8.38 -13.74 -18.78
C LEU A 215 7.97 -15.20 -18.93
N VAL A 216 8.84 -16.11 -18.53
CA VAL A 216 8.57 -17.56 -18.49
C VAL A 216 8.52 -18.03 -17.04
N ILE A 217 7.61 -18.96 -16.76
CA ILE A 217 7.41 -19.52 -15.43
C ILE A 217 8.60 -20.42 -15.07
N GLU A 218 9.16 -20.20 -13.88
CA GLU A 218 10.13 -21.11 -13.27
C GLU A 218 9.37 -22.10 -12.36
N PRO A 219 9.22 -23.38 -12.73
CA PRO A 219 8.28 -24.30 -12.09
C PRO A 219 8.48 -24.46 -10.58
N GLU A 220 9.73 -24.56 -10.12
CA GLU A 220 10.02 -24.75 -8.70
C GLU A 220 9.66 -23.52 -7.86
N GLU A 221 9.99 -22.32 -8.33
CA GLU A 221 9.63 -21.10 -7.63
C GLU A 221 8.12 -20.81 -7.74
N ALA A 222 7.49 -21.19 -8.84
CA ALA A 222 6.07 -21.04 -9.08
C ALA A 222 5.23 -21.87 -8.09
N LYS A 223 5.65 -23.09 -7.73
CA LYS A 223 5.02 -23.88 -6.65
C LYS A 223 4.93 -23.12 -5.34
N THR A 224 6.01 -22.43 -4.95
CA THR A 224 6.04 -21.62 -3.72
C THR A 224 5.07 -20.44 -3.78
N VAL A 225 4.99 -19.77 -4.94
CA VAL A 225 4.05 -18.67 -5.14
C VAL A 225 2.61 -19.17 -5.10
N ARG A 226 2.32 -20.29 -5.78
CA ARG A 226 0.99 -20.92 -5.79
C ARG A 226 0.57 -21.35 -4.37
N PHE A 227 1.49 -21.97 -3.61
CA PHE A 227 1.28 -22.31 -2.20
C PHE A 227 0.89 -21.08 -1.36
N ILE A 228 1.58 -19.94 -1.53
CA ILE A 228 1.28 -18.71 -0.78
C ILE A 228 -0.17 -18.26 -1.01
N PHE A 229 -0.63 -18.24 -2.27
CA PHE A 229 -2.00 -17.83 -2.58
C PHE A 229 -3.02 -18.82 -2.03
N LEU A 230 -2.79 -20.13 -2.19
CA LEU A 230 -3.72 -21.17 -1.74
C LEU A 230 -3.82 -21.24 -0.21
N ALA A 231 -2.69 -21.18 0.49
CA ALA A 231 -2.67 -21.12 1.96
C ALA A 231 -3.44 -19.87 2.44
N PHE A 232 -3.26 -18.73 1.78
CA PHE A 232 -3.94 -17.50 2.20
C PHE A 232 -5.46 -17.56 1.99
N ILE A 233 -5.94 -18.09 0.86
CA ILE A 233 -7.38 -18.28 0.64
C ILE A 233 -7.98 -19.36 1.55
N GLN A 234 -7.17 -20.29 2.07
CA GLN A 234 -7.60 -21.29 3.05
C GLN A 234 -7.71 -20.70 4.48
N GLY A 235 -7.09 -19.55 4.72
CA GLY A 235 -7.19 -18.79 5.96
C GLY A 235 -5.93 -18.66 6.78
N TYR A 236 -4.77 -19.13 6.27
CA TYR A 236 -3.48 -18.90 6.93
C TYR A 236 -3.11 -17.41 6.89
N ASP A 237 -2.49 -16.92 7.96
CA ASP A 237 -1.97 -15.55 7.99
C ASP A 237 -0.58 -15.43 7.33
N TYR A 238 -0.10 -14.20 7.12
CA TYR A 238 1.18 -13.96 6.46
C TYR A 238 2.39 -14.51 7.24
N GLU A 239 2.33 -14.53 8.56
CA GLU A 239 3.43 -15.00 9.41
C GLU A 239 3.47 -16.53 9.48
N GLN A 240 2.31 -17.18 9.56
CA GLN A 240 2.16 -18.64 9.46
C GLN A 240 2.71 -19.15 8.13
N ILE A 241 2.34 -18.50 7.02
CA ILE A 241 2.87 -18.86 5.70
C ILE A 241 4.39 -18.69 5.67
N ALA A 242 4.92 -17.56 6.17
CA ALA A 242 6.36 -17.33 6.24
C ALA A 242 7.09 -18.37 7.10
N MET A 243 6.51 -18.76 8.24
CA MET A 243 7.04 -19.78 9.13
C MET A 243 7.13 -21.14 8.43
N ILE A 244 6.07 -21.55 7.73
CA ILE A 244 6.05 -22.82 6.96
C ILE A 244 7.13 -22.80 5.87
N LEU A 245 7.26 -21.70 5.12
CA LEU A 245 8.27 -21.56 4.06
C LEU A 245 9.71 -21.59 4.59
N THR A 246 9.92 -21.01 5.77
CA THR A 246 11.23 -21.02 6.46
C THR A 246 11.56 -22.42 6.97
N GLN A 247 10.60 -23.13 7.56
CA GLN A 247 10.77 -24.52 8.01
C GLN A 247 11.10 -25.46 6.86
N LYS A 248 10.47 -25.25 5.70
CA LYS A 248 10.75 -25.97 4.45
C LYS A 248 12.02 -25.51 3.72
N LYS A 249 12.80 -24.58 4.30
CA LYS A 249 14.07 -24.04 3.76
C LYS A 249 13.97 -23.56 2.30
N ARG A 250 12.82 -23.00 1.91
CA ARG A 250 12.61 -22.52 0.54
C ARG A 250 13.44 -21.26 0.30
N SER A 251 14.17 -21.22 -0.80
CA SER A 251 14.97 -20.06 -1.18
C SER A 251 14.08 -18.93 -1.71
N THR A 252 14.33 -17.71 -1.23
CA THR A 252 13.85 -16.47 -1.85
C THR A 252 14.61 -16.18 -3.13
N LEU A 253 14.16 -15.21 -3.94
CA LEU A 253 14.82 -14.79 -5.18
C LEU A 253 16.32 -14.46 -5.02
N ARG A 254 16.75 -14.02 -3.83
CA ARG A 254 18.16 -13.68 -3.52
C ARG A 254 18.92 -14.80 -2.79
N GLY A 255 18.37 -16.01 -2.75
CA GLY A 255 18.98 -17.18 -2.12
C GLY A 255 18.90 -17.22 -0.59
N ARG A 256 18.16 -16.31 0.06
CA ARG A 256 17.93 -16.38 1.51
C ARG A 256 16.83 -17.39 1.82
N GLN A 257 16.95 -18.12 2.93
CA GLN A 257 15.96 -19.12 3.37
C GLN A 257 15.04 -18.61 4.49
N GLU A 258 15.29 -17.42 5.02
CA GLU A 258 14.44 -16.78 6.03
C GLU A 258 13.32 -16.00 5.33
N TRP A 259 12.08 -16.32 5.70
CA TRP A 259 10.88 -15.62 5.23
C TRP A 259 10.30 -14.73 6.32
N ASN A 260 9.67 -13.64 5.90
CA ASN A 260 8.96 -12.71 6.76
C ASN A 260 7.56 -12.45 6.15
N GLY A 261 6.54 -12.25 6.99
CA GLY A 261 5.18 -11.94 6.54
C GLY A 261 5.10 -10.78 5.54
N MET A 262 5.97 -9.76 5.64
CA MET A 262 6.04 -8.66 4.67
C MET A 262 6.49 -9.12 3.27
N MET A 263 7.39 -10.11 3.18
CA MET A 263 7.80 -10.68 1.89
C MET A 263 6.63 -11.41 1.24
N VAL A 264 5.89 -12.20 2.02
CA VAL A 264 4.69 -12.92 1.60
C VAL A 264 3.61 -11.92 1.13
N ALA A 265 3.36 -10.86 1.89
CA ALA A 265 2.42 -9.81 1.52
C ALA A 265 2.81 -9.08 0.22
N ASN A 266 4.10 -8.84 -0.03
CA ASN A 266 4.57 -8.24 -1.27
C ASN A 266 4.39 -9.15 -2.48
N ILE A 267 4.53 -10.48 -2.31
CA ILE A 267 4.29 -11.46 -3.37
C ILE A 267 2.81 -11.44 -3.80
N MET A 268 1.89 -11.38 -2.84
CA MET A 268 0.44 -11.34 -3.12
C MET A 268 -0.04 -10.04 -3.74
N LYS A 269 0.65 -8.92 -3.53
CA LYS A 269 0.28 -7.61 -4.12
C LYS A 269 0.65 -7.47 -5.58
N ASN A 270 1.50 -8.35 -6.11
CA ASN A 270 2.05 -8.20 -7.45
C ASN A 270 1.13 -8.81 -8.51
N GLU A 271 0.64 -7.99 -9.41
CA GLU A 271 -0.25 -8.32 -10.52
C GLU A 271 0.29 -9.33 -11.52
N ARG A 272 1.61 -9.40 -11.61
CA ARG A 272 2.26 -10.35 -12.50
C ARG A 272 2.02 -11.80 -12.10
N ARG A 273 1.53 -12.06 -10.88
CA ARG A 273 1.20 -13.42 -10.44
C ARG A 273 0.01 -14.02 -11.18
N TRP A 274 -0.93 -13.18 -11.60
CA TRP A 274 -2.15 -13.59 -12.29
C TRP A 274 -2.18 -13.18 -13.76
N GLY A 275 -1.01 -12.91 -14.34
CA GLY A 275 -0.84 -12.66 -15.77
C GLY A 275 -0.94 -11.20 -16.21
N ASP A 276 -1.24 -10.27 -15.29
CA ASP A 276 -1.32 -8.85 -15.63
C ASP A 276 0.04 -8.14 -15.51
N LEU A 277 0.17 -6.99 -16.17
CA LEU A 277 1.35 -6.14 -16.04
C LEU A 277 0.95 -4.67 -15.83
N GLU A 278 1.45 -4.08 -14.74
CA GLU A 278 1.35 -2.63 -14.50
C GLU A 278 2.74 -1.98 -14.56
N ALA A 279 2.93 -1.08 -15.53
CA ALA A 279 4.16 -0.35 -15.77
C ALA A 279 4.12 1.06 -15.15
N ARG A 280 5.24 1.47 -14.55
CA ARG A 280 5.47 2.80 -13.94
C ARG A 280 4.46 3.17 -12.84
N LYS A 281 4.48 2.37 -11.77
CA LYS A 281 3.74 2.62 -10.52
C LYS A 281 4.28 3.81 -9.71
N SER A 282 5.52 4.21 -9.96
CA SER A 282 6.21 5.28 -9.25
C SER A 282 7.03 6.14 -10.19
N ILE A 283 7.20 7.41 -9.83
CA ILE A 283 7.97 8.41 -10.57
C ILE A 283 8.99 9.08 -9.65
N VAL A 284 10.14 9.43 -10.22
CA VAL A 284 11.14 10.26 -9.55
C VAL A 284 10.69 11.72 -9.69
N VAL A 285 10.41 12.37 -8.56
CA VAL A 285 10.03 13.80 -8.51
C VAL A 285 11.27 14.67 -8.47
N ASP A 286 12.25 14.27 -7.66
CA ASP A 286 13.51 14.98 -7.50
C ASP A 286 14.66 14.00 -7.58
N TYR A 287 15.44 14.09 -8.67
CA TYR A 287 16.60 13.24 -8.89
C TYR A 287 17.79 13.62 -8.01
N LYS A 288 17.89 14.88 -7.55
CA LYS A 288 18.97 15.34 -6.66
C LYS A 288 18.76 14.81 -5.24
N LEU A 289 17.52 14.83 -4.75
CA LEU A 289 17.14 14.29 -3.44
C LEU A 289 16.78 12.81 -3.46
N GLY A 290 16.69 12.18 -4.64
CA GLY A 290 16.25 10.79 -4.78
C GLY A 290 14.81 10.55 -4.34
N LYS A 291 13.95 11.59 -4.38
CA LYS A 291 12.55 11.49 -3.94
C LYS A 291 11.70 10.82 -5.02
N VAL A 292 11.06 9.72 -4.63
CA VAL A 292 10.16 8.92 -5.46
C VAL A 292 8.75 8.98 -4.88
N THR A 293 7.75 9.16 -5.74
CA THR A 293 6.33 9.15 -5.35
C THR A 293 5.57 8.14 -6.19
N LYS A 294 4.39 7.73 -5.73
CA LYS A 294 3.46 6.93 -6.54
C LYS A 294 3.02 7.74 -7.76
N ASN A 295 2.84 7.06 -8.89
CA ASN A 295 2.30 7.67 -10.10
C ASN A 295 0.77 7.70 -10.00
N ASN A 296 0.19 8.88 -9.79
CA ASN A 296 -1.26 9.08 -9.72
C ASN A 296 -1.75 9.82 -10.99
N GLY A 297 -1.29 9.38 -12.16
CA GLY A 297 -1.59 10.04 -13.45
C GLY A 297 -0.66 11.21 -13.80
N ASN A 298 0.35 11.48 -12.98
CA ASN A 298 1.38 12.49 -13.26
C ASN A 298 2.18 12.18 -14.54
N ARG A 299 2.25 10.90 -14.94
CA ARG A 299 2.88 10.44 -16.19
C ARG A 299 2.18 9.23 -16.76
N CYS A 300 2.38 8.99 -18.06
CA CYS A 300 1.91 7.81 -18.76
C CYS A 300 2.37 6.53 -18.04
N SER A 301 1.41 5.72 -17.63
CA SER A 301 1.56 4.34 -17.17
C SER A 301 0.82 3.43 -18.14
N ALA A 302 1.16 2.13 -18.14
CA ALA A 302 0.43 1.14 -18.90
C ALA A 302 -0.05 0.03 -17.98
N TYR A 303 -1.26 -0.44 -18.21
CA TYR A 303 -1.81 -1.66 -17.62
C TYR A 303 -2.19 -2.59 -18.77
N VAL A 304 -1.58 -3.77 -18.79
CA VAL A 304 -1.80 -4.78 -19.83
C VAL A 304 -2.37 -6.02 -19.14
N PRO A 305 -3.68 -6.28 -19.29
CA PRO A 305 -4.29 -7.53 -18.86
C PRO A 305 -3.72 -8.71 -19.65
N GLU A 306 -3.61 -9.88 -19.03
CA GLU A 306 -3.23 -11.14 -19.71
C GLU A 306 -1.93 -11.04 -20.55
N HIS A 307 -0.95 -10.28 -20.05
CA HIS A 307 0.33 -10.05 -20.70
C HIS A 307 1.20 -11.31 -20.81
N HIS A 308 1.17 -12.19 -19.80
CA HIS A 308 1.98 -13.41 -19.77
C HIS A 308 1.28 -14.53 -19.01
N GLU A 309 1.81 -15.74 -19.09
CA GLU A 309 1.24 -16.92 -18.44
C GLU A 309 1.18 -16.73 -16.91
N ALA A 310 -0.02 -16.88 -16.35
CA ALA A 310 -0.29 -16.67 -14.94
C ALA A 310 0.15 -17.88 -14.08
N ILE A 311 0.82 -17.62 -12.95
CA ILE A 311 1.10 -18.68 -11.95
C ILE A 311 -0.18 -19.06 -11.20
N VAL A 312 -1.03 -18.08 -10.92
CA VAL A 312 -2.33 -18.28 -10.26
C VAL A 312 -3.44 -17.71 -11.13
N SER A 313 -4.60 -18.36 -11.17
CA SER A 313 -5.72 -17.83 -11.94
C SER A 313 -6.16 -16.45 -11.42
N PRO A 314 -6.69 -15.56 -12.28
CA PRO A 314 -7.26 -14.29 -11.85
C PRO A 314 -8.35 -14.45 -10.77
N GLY A 315 -9.07 -15.57 -10.78
CA GLY A 315 -10.03 -15.92 -9.73
C GLY A 315 -9.38 -16.10 -8.36
N ILE A 316 -8.32 -16.90 -8.27
CA ILE A 316 -7.57 -17.10 -7.01
C ILE A 316 -7.00 -15.77 -6.50
N ALA A 317 -6.45 -14.93 -7.40
CA ALA A 317 -5.93 -13.62 -7.02
C ALA A 317 -7.00 -12.68 -6.47
N ARG A 318 -8.16 -12.59 -7.14
CA ARG A 318 -9.33 -11.84 -6.63
C ARG A 318 -9.77 -12.34 -5.26
N ALA A 319 -9.80 -13.67 -5.07
CA ALA A 319 -10.14 -14.28 -3.79
C ALA A 319 -9.16 -13.89 -2.68
N ALA A 320 -7.86 -13.93 -2.97
CA ALA A 320 -6.82 -13.52 -2.04
C ALA A 320 -6.96 -12.03 -1.68
N HIS A 321 -7.24 -11.15 -2.65
CA HIS A 321 -7.49 -9.73 -2.36
C HIS A 321 -8.74 -9.50 -1.50
N LEU A 322 -9.79 -10.30 -1.72
CA LEU A 322 -11.00 -10.28 -0.91
C LEU A 322 -10.68 -10.62 0.56
N VAL A 323 -9.98 -11.72 0.80
CA VAL A 323 -9.54 -12.14 2.15
C VAL A 323 -8.56 -11.12 2.76
N ALA A 324 -7.71 -10.50 1.95
CA ALA A 324 -6.79 -9.46 2.40
C ALA A 324 -7.52 -8.22 2.91
N SER A 325 -8.64 -7.84 2.30
CA SER A 325 -9.49 -6.72 2.73
C SER A 325 -10.24 -6.99 4.05
N SER A 326 -10.46 -8.26 4.39
CA SER A 326 -11.12 -8.64 5.65
C SER A 326 -10.23 -8.40 6.87
N LYS A 327 -10.84 -7.91 7.96
CA LYS A 327 -10.17 -7.78 9.27
C LYS A 327 -9.83 -9.13 9.89
N LYS A 328 -10.62 -10.17 9.63
CA LYS A 328 -10.42 -11.52 10.16
C LYS A 328 -10.04 -12.44 9.00
N LYS A 329 -8.86 -13.05 9.07
CA LYS A 329 -8.38 -14.01 8.05
C LYS A 329 -9.08 -15.35 8.30
N CYS A 330 -10.19 -15.57 7.61
CA CYS A 330 -10.98 -16.82 7.71
C CYS A 330 -11.08 -17.56 6.37
N GLY A 331 -10.21 -17.23 5.43
CA GLY A 331 -10.25 -17.79 4.08
C GLY A 331 -11.48 -17.36 3.28
N VAL A 332 -11.58 -17.88 2.06
CA VAL A 332 -12.75 -17.71 1.18
C VAL A 332 -13.84 -18.66 1.68
N GLN A 333 -15.04 -18.13 1.84
CA GLN A 333 -16.20 -18.88 2.30
C GLN A 333 -17.04 -19.30 1.07
N ASP A 334 -17.57 -20.51 1.10
CA ASP A 334 -18.46 -20.99 0.06
C ASP A 334 -19.76 -20.17 0.06
N ILE A 335 -20.34 -19.97 -1.13
CA ILE A 335 -21.67 -19.38 -1.28
C ILE A 335 -22.65 -20.51 -1.47
N VAL A 336 -23.65 -20.58 -0.59
CA VAL A 336 -24.66 -21.62 -0.59
C VAL A 336 -26.01 -21.00 -0.98
N VAL A 337 -26.70 -21.56 -1.96
CA VAL A 337 -28.04 -21.13 -2.38
C VAL A 337 -28.98 -22.33 -2.40
N ILE A 338 -30.16 -22.16 -1.79
CA ILE A 338 -31.21 -23.19 -1.82
C ILE A 338 -31.92 -23.14 -3.17
N GLN A 339 -32.02 -24.29 -3.84
CA GLN A 339 -32.51 -24.39 -5.23
C GLN A 339 -33.95 -24.89 -5.31
N GLN A 340 -34.44 -25.59 -4.28
CA GLN A 340 -35.76 -26.20 -4.28
C GLN A 340 -36.56 -25.81 -3.02
N GLY A 341 -37.79 -26.29 -2.95
CA GLY A 341 -38.64 -26.09 -1.78
C GLY A 341 -39.16 -24.67 -1.57
N ALA A 342 -39.79 -24.46 -0.41
CA ALA A 342 -40.31 -23.15 -0.01
C ALA A 342 -39.20 -22.13 0.31
N LEU A 343 -37.98 -22.61 0.59
CA LEU A 343 -36.79 -21.80 0.85
C LEU A 343 -35.91 -21.59 -0.40
N LYS A 344 -36.42 -21.94 -1.59
CA LYS A 344 -35.77 -21.62 -2.87
C LYS A 344 -35.33 -20.16 -2.93
N GLY A 345 -34.14 -19.89 -3.46
CA GLY A 345 -33.59 -18.54 -3.63
C GLY A 345 -32.98 -17.91 -2.37
N PHE A 346 -33.03 -18.59 -1.21
CA PHE A 346 -32.33 -18.13 -0.02
C PHE A 346 -30.83 -18.39 -0.13
N VAL A 347 -30.05 -17.39 0.26
CA VAL A 347 -28.58 -17.41 0.24
C VAL A 347 -28.06 -17.58 1.67
N GLY A 348 -27.23 -18.60 1.89
CA GLY A 348 -26.54 -18.84 3.17
C GLY A 348 -25.42 -17.84 3.38
N ILE A 349 -25.40 -17.22 4.55
CA ILE A 349 -24.50 -16.12 4.89
C ILE A 349 -23.58 -16.52 6.02
N HIS A 350 -22.29 -16.28 5.80
CA HIS A 350 -21.31 -16.39 6.85
C HIS A 350 -20.89 -14.99 7.36
N PRO A 351 -20.81 -14.74 8.69
CA PRO A 351 -20.48 -13.42 9.25
C PRO A 351 -19.13 -12.85 8.80
N ASN A 352 -18.19 -13.72 8.44
CA ASN A 352 -16.85 -13.33 7.99
C ASN A 352 -16.76 -13.08 6.48
N TRP A 353 -17.88 -13.10 5.76
CA TRP A 353 -17.93 -12.65 4.36
C TRP A 353 -17.34 -11.24 4.22
N SER A 354 -16.55 -11.02 3.17
CA SER A 354 -15.97 -9.72 2.82
C SER A 354 -16.24 -9.41 1.36
N GLY A 355 -16.50 -8.14 1.05
CA GLY A 355 -16.60 -7.62 -0.34
C GLY A 355 -17.76 -8.17 -1.18
N ILE A 356 -18.91 -8.42 -0.56
CA ILE A 356 -20.12 -8.84 -1.25
C ILE A 356 -20.98 -7.61 -1.54
N SER A 357 -21.47 -7.49 -2.77
CA SER A 357 -22.38 -6.43 -3.20
C SER A 357 -23.84 -6.88 -3.10
N VAL A 358 -24.75 -5.91 -3.05
CA VAL A 358 -26.21 -6.15 -3.11
C VAL A 358 -26.57 -6.88 -4.41
N ASP A 359 -26.02 -6.43 -5.54
CA ASP A 359 -26.29 -6.99 -6.87
C ASP A 359 -25.82 -8.44 -7.00
N SER A 360 -24.71 -8.80 -6.34
CA SER A 360 -24.23 -10.18 -6.31
C SER A 360 -25.20 -11.11 -5.57
N ILE A 361 -25.69 -10.71 -4.40
CA ILE A 361 -26.67 -11.53 -3.66
C ILE A 361 -27.99 -11.60 -4.44
N HIS A 362 -28.41 -10.48 -5.05
CA HIS A 362 -29.62 -10.43 -5.84
C HIS A 362 -29.57 -11.36 -7.05
N SER A 363 -28.47 -11.33 -7.82
CA SER A 363 -28.28 -12.23 -8.97
C SER A 363 -28.19 -13.70 -8.56
N LEU A 364 -27.52 -14.02 -7.46
CA LEU A 364 -27.46 -15.39 -6.91
C LEU A 364 -28.85 -15.93 -6.55
N CYS A 365 -29.68 -15.10 -5.92
CA CYS A 365 -31.07 -15.44 -5.60
C CYS A 365 -31.89 -15.69 -6.88
N LEU A 366 -31.80 -14.79 -7.86
CA LEU A 366 -32.55 -14.91 -9.11
C LEU A 366 -32.14 -16.14 -9.95
N ARG A 367 -30.88 -16.56 -9.91
CA ARG A 367 -30.40 -17.75 -10.64
C ARG A 367 -31.07 -19.06 -10.19
N ALA A 368 -31.64 -19.10 -9.00
CA ALA A 368 -32.38 -20.26 -8.53
C ALA A 368 -33.77 -20.39 -9.19
N TYR A 369 -34.34 -19.28 -9.71
CA TYR A 369 -35.71 -19.22 -10.22
C TYR A 369 -35.78 -19.29 -11.74
N LEU A 370 -36.90 -19.79 -12.25
CA LEU A 370 -37.23 -19.71 -13.68
C LEU A 370 -37.65 -18.28 -14.05
N PRO A 371 -37.48 -17.84 -15.32
CA PRO A 371 -37.83 -16.47 -15.75
C PRO A 371 -39.26 -16.03 -15.39
N GLU A 372 -40.23 -16.94 -15.48
CA GLU A 372 -41.63 -16.67 -15.12
C GLU A 372 -41.84 -16.45 -13.61
N GLU A 373 -41.08 -17.16 -12.78
CA GLU A 373 -41.10 -17.01 -11.31
C GLU A 373 -40.43 -15.69 -10.90
N VAL A 374 -39.34 -15.31 -11.59
CA VAL A 374 -38.66 -14.03 -11.41
C VAL A 374 -39.59 -12.85 -11.69
N ALA A 375 -40.40 -12.93 -12.75
CA ALA A 375 -41.38 -11.89 -13.05
C ALA A 375 -42.38 -11.69 -11.90
N LYS A 376 -42.92 -12.79 -11.34
CA LYS A 376 -43.81 -12.73 -10.17
C LYS A 376 -43.12 -12.15 -8.93
N LEU A 377 -41.86 -12.50 -8.70
CA LEU A 377 -41.08 -11.98 -7.57
C LEU A 377 -40.79 -10.48 -7.71
N ASN A 378 -40.44 -10.02 -8.91
CA ASN A 378 -40.22 -8.60 -9.20
C ASN A 378 -41.51 -7.80 -9.09
N ASP A 379 -42.64 -8.33 -9.57
CA ASP A 379 -43.96 -7.71 -9.38
C ASP A 379 -44.29 -7.51 -7.90
N ILE A 380 -43.98 -8.51 -7.07
CA ILE A 380 -44.14 -8.42 -5.62
C ILE A 380 -43.20 -7.36 -5.02
N ALA A 381 -41.97 -7.26 -5.50
CA ALA A 381 -41.01 -6.26 -5.04
C ALA A 381 -41.45 -4.83 -5.41
N GLU A 382 -41.93 -4.62 -6.64
CA GLU A 382 -42.45 -3.33 -7.11
C GLU A 382 -43.71 -2.90 -6.34
N MET A 383 -44.63 -3.84 -6.10
CA MET A 383 -45.81 -3.58 -5.26
C MET A 383 -45.43 -3.15 -3.84
N ARG A 384 -44.31 -3.65 -3.29
CA ARG A 384 -43.80 -3.23 -1.97
C ARG A 384 -43.05 -1.90 -2.00
N ALA A 385 -42.30 -1.62 -3.07
CA ALA A 385 -41.60 -0.34 -3.24
C ALA A 385 -42.56 0.84 -3.48
N GLY A 386 -43.83 0.56 -3.82
CA GLY A 386 -44.84 1.57 -4.11
C GLY A 386 -44.71 2.18 -5.51
N THR A 387 -43.89 1.59 -6.38
CA THR A 387 -43.67 2.04 -7.76
C THR A 387 -44.80 1.65 -8.72
N LYS A 388 -45.50 0.53 -8.45
CA LYS A 388 -46.75 0.19 -9.15
C LYS A 388 -47.92 0.93 -8.52
N LEU A 389 -48.39 1.96 -9.21
CA LEU A 389 -49.58 2.76 -8.90
C LEU A 389 -50.86 1.98 -9.27
N GLU A 390 -50.98 0.72 -8.87
CA GLU A 390 -52.30 0.10 -8.81
C GLU A 390 -53.02 0.74 -7.62
N LYS A 391 -54.13 1.43 -7.90
CA LYS A 391 -54.99 2.09 -6.91
C LYS A 391 -55.00 1.26 -5.63
N PRO A 392 -54.56 1.80 -4.48
CA PRO A 392 -54.73 1.08 -3.24
C PRO A 392 -56.23 0.90 -3.11
N LEU A 393 -56.71 -0.34 -3.19
CA LEU A 393 -57.91 -0.68 -2.47
C LEU A 393 -57.62 -0.19 -1.06
N ARG A 394 -58.23 0.94 -0.70
CA ARG A 394 -58.35 1.42 0.67
C ARG A 394 -59.14 0.31 1.37
N SER A 395 -58.46 -0.77 1.71
CA SER A 395 -58.91 -1.70 2.72
C SER A 395 -59.17 -0.82 3.93
N GLU A 396 -60.42 -0.74 4.37
CA GLU A 396 -60.86 -0.01 5.56
C GLU A 396 -60.15 -0.50 6.84
N TYR A 397 -59.37 -1.58 6.74
CA TYR A 397 -58.59 -2.17 7.81
C TYR A 397 -57.11 -1.78 7.71
N LEU A 398 -56.64 -0.99 8.69
CA LEU A 398 -55.23 -0.77 8.97
C LEU A 398 -54.68 -1.97 9.78
N THR A 399 -53.71 -2.68 9.23
CA THR A 399 -53.05 -3.78 9.96
C THR A 399 -51.84 -3.25 10.73
N ILE A 400 -51.86 -3.38 12.06
CA ILE A 400 -50.80 -2.93 12.97
C ILE A 400 -49.46 -3.63 12.64
N SER A 401 -48.34 -2.92 12.78
CA SER A 401 -47.00 -3.49 12.60
C SER A 401 -46.72 -4.60 13.63
N GLY A 402 -46.09 -5.70 13.20
CA GLY A 402 -45.66 -6.78 14.09
C GLY A 402 -44.68 -6.32 15.17
N THR A 403 -44.02 -5.16 14.96
CA THR A 403 -43.14 -4.50 15.92
C THR A 403 -43.84 -4.02 17.18
N CYS A 404 -45.16 -3.78 17.14
CA CYS A 404 -45.96 -3.38 18.30
C CYS A 404 -46.11 -4.50 19.34
N PHE A 405 -45.77 -5.74 18.98
CA PHE A 405 -45.89 -6.93 19.83
C PHE A 405 -44.53 -7.51 20.26
N ILE A 406 -43.50 -6.66 20.32
CA ILE A 406 -42.17 -7.04 20.82
C ILE A 406 -42.17 -6.97 22.34
N ASN A 407 -42.08 -8.12 22.99
CA ASN A 407 -42.00 -8.26 24.46
C ASN A 407 -40.62 -8.83 24.86
N GLN A 408 -40.33 -8.89 26.17
CA GLN A 408 -39.05 -9.43 26.68
C GLN A 408 -38.82 -10.91 26.30
N SER A 409 -39.89 -11.67 26.08
CA SER A 409 -39.85 -13.08 25.67
C SER A 409 -39.88 -13.26 24.14
N SER A 410 -40.05 -12.20 23.35
CA SER A 410 -40.10 -12.30 21.88
C SER A 410 -38.69 -12.50 21.31
N PRO A 411 -38.51 -13.37 20.29
CA PRO A 411 -37.21 -13.52 19.65
C PRO A 411 -36.98 -12.28 18.78
N VAL A 412 -35.80 -11.71 18.84
CA VAL A 412 -35.50 -10.43 18.21
C VAL A 412 -34.09 -10.44 17.62
N ILE A 413 -33.97 -9.91 16.40
CA ILE A 413 -32.70 -9.60 15.74
C ILE A 413 -32.48 -8.08 15.76
N THR A 414 -31.26 -7.65 16.09
CA THR A 414 -30.83 -6.26 16.05
C THR A 414 -29.66 -6.13 15.10
N ILE A 415 -29.83 -5.34 14.05
CA ILE A 415 -28.85 -5.14 12.99
C ILE A 415 -28.25 -3.74 13.14
N SER A 416 -26.93 -3.69 13.17
CA SER A 416 -26.13 -2.47 13.26
C SER A 416 -25.11 -2.43 12.13
N LYS A 417 -24.53 -1.26 11.86
CA LYS A 417 -23.48 -1.08 10.83
C LYS A 417 -22.31 -2.08 10.93
N ASN A 418 -21.99 -2.55 12.13
CA ASN A 418 -20.82 -3.40 12.38
C ASN A 418 -21.16 -4.86 12.70
N GLY A 419 -22.44 -5.23 12.79
CA GLY A 419 -22.80 -6.59 13.17
C GLY A 419 -24.26 -6.78 13.53
N ILE A 420 -24.58 -8.04 13.77
CA ILE A 420 -25.92 -8.55 14.06
C ILE A 420 -25.93 -9.12 15.49
N ARG A 421 -26.99 -8.83 16.23
CA ARG A 421 -27.22 -9.35 17.59
C ARG A 421 -28.57 -10.04 17.67
N PHE A 422 -28.59 -11.21 18.30
CA PHE A 422 -29.79 -11.97 18.59
C PHE A 422 -30.13 -11.87 20.08
N SER A 423 -31.43 -11.83 20.39
CA SER A 423 -31.92 -11.83 21.77
C SER A 423 -31.74 -13.21 22.43
N LYS A 424 -31.67 -13.26 23.77
CA LYS A 424 -31.66 -14.53 24.53
C LYS A 424 -32.83 -15.44 24.15
N ALA A 425 -34.00 -14.86 23.86
CA ALA A 425 -35.19 -15.59 23.45
C ALA A 425 -35.07 -16.29 22.08
N CYS A 426 -34.06 -15.97 21.27
CA CYS A 426 -33.73 -16.72 20.06
C CYS A 426 -33.00 -18.02 20.40
N HIS A 427 -32.08 -17.99 21.38
CA HIS A 427 -31.32 -19.16 21.83
C HIS A 427 -32.24 -20.20 22.46
N THR A 428 -33.08 -19.79 23.41
CA THR A 428 -34.04 -20.68 24.09
C THR A 428 -35.04 -21.33 23.12
N ARG A 429 -35.41 -20.64 22.03
CA ARG A 429 -36.35 -21.19 21.04
C ARG A 429 -35.71 -22.15 20.04
N LEU A 430 -34.40 -22.09 19.88
CA LEU A 430 -33.62 -23.03 19.07
C LEU A 430 -32.95 -24.11 19.93
N ASP A 431 -33.47 -24.34 21.14
CA ASP A 431 -33.00 -25.38 22.07
C ASP A 431 -31.50 -25.30 22.37
N ASP A 432 -30.95 -24.08 22.46
CA ASP A 432 -29.55 -23.80 22.79
C ASP A 432 -28.54 -24.61 21.96
N CYS A 433 -28.78 -24.72 20.65
CA CYS A 433 -27.93 -25.48 19.74
C CYS A 433 -26.52 -24.88 19.58
N GLU A 434 -25.54 -25.75 19.31
CA GLU A 434 -24.13 -25.34 19.15
C GLU A 434 -23.86 -24.56 17.87
N HIS A 435 -24.52 -24.93 16.76
CA HIS A 435 -24.28 -24.38 15.43
C HIS A 435 -25.59 -23.96 14.76
N VAL A 436 -25.55 -22.82 14.07
CA VAL A 436 -26.69 -22.29 13.32
C VAL A 436 -26.28 -21.88 11.91
N GLU A 437 -27.26 -21.76 11.03
CA GLU A 437 -27.09 -21.18 9.71
C GLU A 437 -28.00 -19.96 9.54
N LEU A 438 -27.45 -18.90 8.93
CA LEU A 438 -28.18 -17.69 8.59
C LEU A 438 -28.47 -17.67 7.09
N LEU A 439 -29.75 -17.60 6.72
CA LEU A 439 -30.20 -17.52 5.33
C LEU A 439 -30.83 -16.14 5.07
N TYR A 440 -30.63 -15.58 3.89
CA TYR A 440 -31.23 -14.30 3.50
C TYR A 440 -31.79 -14.36 2.09
N HIS A 441 -32.94 -13.73 1.93
CA HIS A 441 -33.57 -13.55 0.64
C HIS A 441 -33.73 -12.05 0.35
N PRO A 442 -33.04 -11.49 -0.67
CA PRO A 442 -33.03 -10.04 -0.94
C PRO A 442 -34.38 -9.49 -1.38
N ILE A 443 -35.11 -10.22 -2.24
CA ILE A 443 -36.43 -9.80 -2.74
C ILE A 443 -37.52 -9.92 -1.68
N LEU A 444 -37.54 -11.02 -0.91
CA LEU A 444 -38.50 -11.19 0.19
C LEU A 444 -38.18 -10.28 1.39
N GLN A 445 -36.93 -9.80 1.50
CA GLN A 445 -36.40 -9.03 2.64
C GLN A 445 -36.57 -9.79 3.97
N VAL A 446 -36.30 -11.09 3.92
CA VAL A 446 -36.45 -12.03 5.04
C VAL A 446 -35.10 -12.64 5.38
N VAL A 447 -34.83 -12.75 6.68
CA VAL A 447 -33.70 -13.49 7.23
C VAL A 447 -34.22 -14.69 8.01
N ILE A 448 -33.70 -15.87 7.75
CA ILE A 448 -34.01 -17.09 8.48
C ILE A 448 -32.79 -17.53 9.28
N LEU A 449 -33.03 -17.99 10.50
CA LEU A 449 -32.03 -18.61 11.36
C LEU A 449 -32.50 -20.04 11.68
N ARG A 450 -31.72 -21.04 11.28
CA ARG A 450 -32.04 -22.47 11.53
C ARG A 450 -30.88 -23.20 12.22
N LYS A 451 -31.18 -24.33 12.85
CA LYS A 451 -30.16 -25.26 13.36
C LYS A 451 -29.31 -25.78 12.20
N SER A 452 -28.01 -25.99 12.43
CA SER A 452 -27.09 -26.49 11.40
C SER A 452 -26.10 -27.49 11.99
N ASN A 453 -25.52 -28.32 11.13
CA ASN A 453 -24.45 -29.25 11.50
C ASN A 453 -23.10 -28.56 11.36
N ARG A 454 -22.10 -29.05 12.11
CA ARG A 454 -20.73 -28.51 12.09
C ARG A 454 -20.08 -28.55 10.70
N ASP A 455 -20.46 -29.52 9.88
CA ASP A 455 -19.84 -29.77 8.56
C ASP A 455 -20.40 -28.86 7.46
N ALA A 456 -21.45 -28.08 7.72
CA ALA A 456 -21.97 -27.14 6.72
C ALA A 456 -21.03 -25.95 6.56
N SER A 457 -20.76 -25.56 5.31
CA SER A 457 -19.79 -24.49 4.98
C SER A 457 -20.21 -23.11 5.52
N THR A 458 -21.50 -22.90 5.73
CA THR A 458 -22.12 -21.68 6.26
C THR A 458 -22.42 -21.75 7.76
N ALA A 459 -22.04 -22.83 8.45
CA ALA A 459 -22.32 -23.01 9.87
C ALA A 459 -21.59 -21.98 10.73
N ILE A 460 -22.35 -21.38 11.65
CA ILE A 460 -21.88 -20.38 12.61
C ILE A 460 -21.91 -21.01 13.99
N HIS A 461 -20.76 -21.01 14.66
CA HIS A 461 -20.66 -21.43 16.05
C HIS A 461 -21.42 -20.44 16.95
N TRP A 462 -22.44 -20.93 17.65
CA TRP A 462 -23.46 -20.17 18.35
C TRP A 462 -23.30 -20.18 19.87
N GLU A 463 -22.75 -21.28 20.41
CA GLU A 463 -22.41 -21.40 21.83
C GLU A 463 -20.96 -20.95 22.09
N ASN A 464 -20.56 -20.66 23.32
CA ASN A 464 -19.14 -20.62 23.69
C ASN A 464 -19.06 -21.04 25.15
N LYS A 465 -18.03 -21.80 25.54
CA LYS A 465 -17.98 -22.60 26.79
C LYS A 465 -18.28 -21.87 28.11
N ASP A 466 -18.35 -20.53 28.10
CA ASP A 466 -18.79 -19.70 29.24
C ASP A 466 -19.75 -18.54 28.89
N LYS A 467 -20.12 -18.32 27.60
CA LYS A 467 -21.00 -17.21 27.17
C LYS A 467 -21.80 -17.55 25.90
N ILE A 468 -23.10 -17.31 25.95
CA ILE A 468 -23.99 -17.31 24.79
C ILE A 468 -23.49 -16.27 23.76
N CYS A 469 -23.17 -16.69 22.53
CA CYS A 469 -22.71 -15.79 21.47
C CYS A 469 -23.91 -15.05 20.86
N SER A 470 -24.39 -14.03 21.59
CA SER A 470 -25.55 -13.24 21.17
C SER A 470 -25.25 -12.27 20.02
N SER A 471 -23.98 -12.09 19.61
CA SER A 471 -23.63 -11.12 18.57
C SER A 471 -22.48 -11.54 17.68
N PHE A 472 -22.67 -11.34 16.37
CA PHE A 472 -21.68 -11.62 15.34
C PHE A 472 -21.23 -10.30 14.70
N SER A 473 -19.92 -10.12 14.60
CA SER A 473 -19.36 -9.05 13.78
C SER A 473 -19.55 -9.43 12.31
N SER A 474 -20.39 -8.69 11.58
CA SER A 474 -20.78 -9.01 10.21
C SER A 474 -20.87 -7.77 9.34
N ARG A 475 -19.82 -6.94 9.34
CA ARG A 475 -19.82 -5.62 8.70
C ARG A 475 -20.19 -5.63 7.22
N ALA A 476 -19.69 -6.60 6.45
CA ALA A 476 -19.98 -6.69 5.02
C ALA A 476 -21.47 -6.99 4.79
N PHE A 477 -21.99 -8.04 5.43
CA PHE A 477 -23.38 -8.42 5.29
C PHE A 477 -24.35 -7.35 5.86
N SER A 478 -24.04 -6.75 7.01
CA SER A 478 -24.84 -5.64 7.53
C SER A 478 -24.82 -4.44 6.58
N GLY A 479 -23.70 -4.18 5.91
CA GLY A 479 -23.62 -3.16 4.88
C GLY A 479 -24.58 -3.43 3.72
N VAL A 480 -24.61 -4.67 3.23
CA VAL A 480 -25.52 -5.11 2.16
C VAL A 480 -26.98 -4.92 2.55
N ILE A 481 -27.37 -5.28 3.79
CA ILE A 481 -28.76 -5.05 4.25
C ILE A 481 -29.08 -3.56 4.32
N PHE A 482 -28.16 -2.73 4.84
CA PHE A 482 -28.40 -1.30 4.96
C PHE A 482 -28.61 -0.64 3.59
N GLU A 483 -27.83 -1.05 2.60
CA GLU A 483 -27.96 -0.58 1.22
C GLU A 483 -29.26 -1.11 0.57
N ALA A 484 -29.53 -2.42 0.66
CA ALA A 484 -30.72 -3.05 0.08
C ALA A 484 -32.04 -2.49 0.66
N MET A 485 -32.06 -2.15 1.95
CA MET A 485 -33.24 -1.61 2.63
C MET A 485 -33.32 -0.07 2.61
N ASN A 486 -32.30 0.60 2.07
CA ASN A 486 -32.12 2.06 2.13
C ASN A 486 -32.21 2.61 3.58
N TRP A 487 -31.51 1.94 4.51
CA TRP A 487 -31.49 2.29 5.93
C TRP A 487 -30.45 3.36 6.26
N LYS A 488 -30.73 4.17 7.29
CA LYS A 488 -29.81 5.22 7.77
C LYS A 488 -28.66 4.59 8.55
N TRP A 489 -27.43 4.80 8.09
CA TRP A 489 -26.19 4.25 8.69
C TRP A 489 -25.91 4.65 10.14
N SER A 490 -26.54 5.72 10.64
CA SER A 490 -26.43 6.18 12.03
C SER A 490 -27.29 5.39 13.00
N CYS A 491 -28.26 4.63 12.50
CA CYS A 491 -29.30 3.98 13.30
C CYS A 491 -29.03 2.47 13.48
N ARG A 492 -29.69 1.88 14.47
CA ARG A 492 -29.79 0.42 14.62
C ARG A 492 -31.24 0.00 14.37
N TYR A 493 -31.42 -1.17 13.77
CA TYR A 493 -32.74 -1.66 13.36
C TYR A 493 -33.05 -2.96 14.09
N GLN A 494 -34.25 -3.06 14.64
CA GLN A 494 -34.71 -4.21 15.40
C GLN A 494 -35.90 -4.85 14.70
N CYS A 495 -35.81 -6.16 14.43
CA CYS A 495 -36.88 -6.90 13.76
C CYS A 495 -37.38 -8.03 14.67
N ARG A 496 -38.70 -8.23 14.68
CA ARG A 496 -39.33 -9.31 15.45
C ARG A 496 -39.12 -10.64 14.72
N GLY A 497 -38.77 -11.67 15.48
CA GLY A 497 -38.69 -13.04 15.02
C GLY A 497 -40.00 -13.80 15.24
N ILE A 498 -40.30 -14.73 14.35
CA ILE A 498 -41.37 -15.72 14.50
C ILE A 498 -40.72 -17.10 14.51
N CYS A 499 -41.04 -17.91 15.51
CA CYS A 499 -40.54 -19.27 15.62
C CYS A 499 -41.55 -20.26 15.04
N ARG A 500 -41.06 -21.18 14.21
CA ARG A 500 -41.83 -22.25 13.57
C ARG A 500 -41.00 -23.53 13.54
N GLY A 501 -41.68 -24.65 13.30
CA GLY A 501 -41.09 -25.99 13.22
C GLY A 501 -41.44 -26.90 14.39
N GLU A 502 -41.27 -28.20 14.15
CA GLU A 502 -41.40 -29.29 15.12
C GLU A 502 -40.02 -29.63 15.72
N GLU A 503 -39.95 -30.42 16.80
CA GLU A 503 -38.79 -30.57 17.71
C GLU A 503 -37.40 -30.49 17.05
N ASN A 504 -37.15 -31.25 15.98
CA ASN A 504 -35.83 -31.31 15.32
C ASN A 504 -35.61 -30.29 14.18
N ALA A 505 -36.63 -29.56 13.74
CA ALA A 505 -36.55 -28.63 12.60
C ALA A 505 -37.07 -27.23 12.95
N LYS A 506 -36.76 -26.75 14.16
CA LYS A 506 -37.10 -25.38 14.58
C LYS A 506 -36.26 -24.35 13.83
N PHE A 507 -36.92 -23.27 13.39
CA PHE A 507 -36.30 -22.14 12.74
C PHE A 507 -36.99 -20.83 13.14
N LEU A 508 -36.25 -19.73 13.01
CA LEU A 508 -36.70 -18.37 13.28
C LEU A 508 -36.72 -17.57 11.99
N ILE A 509 -37.82 -16.87 11.74
CA ILE A 509 -38.00 -15.98 10.58
C ILE A 509 -38.01 -14.54 11.08
N PHE A 510 -37.21 -13.68 10.46
CA PHE A 510 -37.17 -12.25 10.74
C PHE A 510 -37.52 -11.46 9.47
N GLU A 511 -38.56 -10.65 9.55
CA GLU A 511 -38.99 -9.77 8.46
C GLU A 511 -38.31 -8.41 8.61
N LEU A 512 -37.50 -8.00 7.63
CA LEU A 512 -36.67 -6.79 7.74
C LEU A 512 -37.45 -5.50 7.43
N ASP A 513 -38.50 -5.57 6.63
CA ASP A 513 -39.34 -4.42 6.33
C ASP A 513 -40.18 -3.98 7.53
N GLU A 514 -40.55 -4.90 8.42
CA GLU A 514 -41.12 -4.61 9.73
C GLU A 514 -40.04 -4.33 10.79
N SER A 515 -39.16 -3.37 10.51
CA SER A 515 -38.08 -2.98 11.42
C SER A 515 -38.43 -1.74 12.26
N ARG A 516 -37.96 -1.76 13.52
CA ARG A 516 -38.05 -0.64 14.47
C ARG A 516 -36.71 0.08 14.59
N ILE A 517 -36.70 1.41 14.51
CA ILE A 517 -35.47 2.22 14.63
C ILE A 517 -35.12 2.42 16.10
N LEU A 518 -33.83 2.21 16.42
CA LEU A 518 -33.24 2.46 17.73
C LEU A 518 -32.26 3.65 17.64
N ILE A 519 -32.66 4.80 18.18
CA ILE A 519 -31.90 6.06 18.10
C ILE A 519 -30.95 6.20 19.29
N ARG A 520 -31.39 5.86 20.51
CA ARG A 520 -30.60 5.83 21.76
C ARG A 520 -31.09 4.71 22.70
N LYS A 521 -30.42 4.47 23.85
CA LYS A 521 -30.94 3.54 24.88
C LYS A 521 -32.39 3.93 25.21
N ASN A 522 -33.34 3.04 24.90
CA ASN A 522 -34.77 3.15 25.22
C ASN A 522 -35.55 4.29 24.53
N GLN A 523 -35.01 4.93 23.49
CA GLN A 523 -35.77 5.86 22.64
C GLN A 523 -36.02 5.22 21.27
N TYR A 524 -37.29 5.19 20.88
CA TYR A 524 -37.78 4.50 19.69
C TYR A 524 -38.53 5.50 18.81
N GLU A 525 -38.18 5.54 17.54
CA GLU A 525 -39.06 6.12 16.51
C GLU A 525 -39.68 4.96 15.73
N GLN A 526 -41.00 5.00 15.56
CA GLN A 526 -41.65 4.23 14.51
C GLN A 526 -41.37 4.94 13.19
N ILE A 527 -41.10 4.16 12.13
CA ILE A 527 -41.17 4.70 10.77
C ILE A 527 -42.66 4.93 10.53
N GLU A 528 -43.13 6.16 10.69
CA GLU A 528 -44.56 6.52 10.63
C GLU A 528 -45.23 6.30 9.26
N ASP A 529 -44.49 5.87 8.23
CA ASP A 529 -44.98 6.02 6.85
C ASP A 529 -44.67 4.83 5.93
N ARG A 530 -44.91 3.59 6.40
CA ARG A 530 -45.05 2.43 5.50
C ARG A 530 -46.27 1.61 5.88
N SER A 531 -47.45 2.03 5.40
CA SER A 531 -48.60 1.12 5.33
C SER A 531 -48.20 -0.06 4.44
N MET A 532 -48.02 -1.25 5.00
CA MET A 532 -47.76 -2.43 4.18
C MET A 532 -48.99 -2.76 3.34
N ASN A 533 -48.76 -3.01 2.05
CA ASN A 533 -49.79 -3.52 1.15
C ASN A 533 -50.33 -4.86 1.68
N LEU A 534 -51.63 -4.94 1.96
CA LEU A 534 -52.30 -6.11 2.53
C LEU A 534 -52.07 -7.38 1.68
N LYS A 535 -52.00 -7.23 0.35
CA LYS A 535 -51.74 -8.32 -0.60
C LYS A 535 -50.36 -8.95 -0.37
N CYS A 536 -49.35 -8.13 -0.08
CA CYS A 536 -48.00 -8.60 0.23
C CYS A 536 -47.95 -9.33 1.58
N ARG A 537 -48.65 -8.84 2.61
CA ARG A 537 -48.75 -9.53 3.91
C ARG A 537 -49.46 -10.87 3.81
N LEU A 538 -50.57 -10.95 3.07
CA LEU A 538 -51.29 -12.21 2.85
C LEU A 538 -50.44 -13.22 2.08
N TYR A 539 -49.71 -12.76 1.06
CA TYR A 539 -48.76 -13.61 0.34
C TYR A 539 -47.69 -14.18 1.28
N ARG A 540 -47.09 -13.34 2.13
CA ARG A 540 -46.11 -13.80 3.13
C ARG A 540 -46.71 -14.76 4.14
N SER A 541 -47.88 -14.47 4.68
CA SER A 541 -48.55 -15.37 5.63
C SER A 541 -48.78 -16.75 5.01
N LYS A 542 -49.21 -16.81 3.74
CA LYS A 542 -49.37 -18.06 3.00
C LYS A 542 -48.02 -18.75 2.76
N TRP A 543 -47.01 -17.99 2.36
CA TRP A 543 -45.66 -18.53 2.14
C TRP A 543 -45.07 -19.11 3.44
N VAL A 544 -45.12 -18.38 4.56
CA VAL A 544 -44.66 -18.87 5.87
C VAL A 544 -45.41 -20.13 6.30
N GLN A 545 -46.71 -20.24 5.98
CA GLN A 545 -47.51 -21.44 6.25
C GLN A 545 -47.16 -22.62 5.33
N SER A 546 -46.63 -22.37 4.14
CA SER A 546 -46.21 -23.42 3.20
C SER A 546 -44.84 -24.03 3.50
N ILE A 547 -44.06 -23.45 4.43
CA ILE A 547 -42.73 -23.97 4.77
C ILE A 547 -42.89 -25.31 5.50
N THR A 548 -42.37 -26.37 4.91
CA THR A 548 -42.37 -27.73 5.46
C THR A 548 -41.07 -28.04 6.21
N VAL A 549 -41.08 -29.10 7.02
CA VAL A 549 -39.87 -29.60 7.70
C VAL A 549 -38.77 -29.97 6.70
N SER A 550 -39.14 -30.56 5.55
CA SER A 550 -38.20 -30.88 4.47
C SER A 550 -37.51 -29.65 3.90
N ASP A 551 -38.22 -28.53 3.71
CA ASP A 551 -37.63 -27.29 3.19
C ASP A 551 -36.59 -26.72 4.17
N VAL A 552 -36.86 -26.80 5.47
CA VAL A 552 -35.96 -26.31 6.52
C VAL A 552 -34.70 -27.16 6.63
N MET A 553 -34.78 -28.45 6.29
CA MET A 553 -33.64 -29.36 6.28
C MET A 553 -32.91 -29.41 4.94
N GLU A 554 -33.41 -28.72 3.91
CA GLU A 554 -32.76 -28.70 2.60
C GLU A 554 -31.38 -28.05 2.68
N SER A 555 -30.36 -28.83 2.34
CA SER A 555 -29.00 -28.35 2.18
C SER A 555 -28.91 -27.53 0.90
N GLY A 556 -28.46 -26.27 1.02
CA GLY A 556 -28.24 -25.47 -0.18
C GLY A 556 -27.08 -26.01 -1.01
N GLN A 557 -27.08 -25.66 -2.29
CA GLN A 557 -26.02 -26.02 -3.22
C GLN A 557 -24.93 -24.96 -3.21
N VAL A 558 -23.66 -25.38 -3.22
CA VAL A 558 -22.53 -24.47 -3.38
C VAL A 558 -22.53 -23.94 -4.81
N VAL A 559 -22.55 -22.63 -4.95
CA VAL A 559 -22.58 -21.93 -6.24
C VAL A 559 -21.34 -21.05 -6.40
N GLU A 560 -20.98 -20.78 -7.65
CA GLU A 560 -19.85 -19.91 -7.96
C GLU A 560 -20.04 -18.51 -7.40
N ASN A 561 -18.96 -17.96 -6.85
CA ASN A 561 -18.97 -16.60 -6.33
C ASN A 561 -18.88 -15.59 -7.50
N PRO A 562 -19.93 -14.77 -7.75
CA PRO A 562 -19.95 -13.85 -8.90
C PRO A 562 -18.86 -12.77 -8.83
N MET A 563 -18.30 -12.50 -7.65
CA MET A 563 -17.23 -11.49 -7.47
C MET A 563 -15.83 -12.04 -7.75
N ILE A 564 -15.67 -13.36 -7.70
CA ILE A 564 -14.37 -14.02 -7.80
C ILE A 564 -14.29 -14.89 -9.06
N GLY A 565 -15.41 -15.44 -9.53
CA GLY A 565 -15.49 -16.46 -10.59
C GLY A 565 -15.37 -17.87 -10.02
N ALA A 566 -15.10 -18.84 -10.90
CA ALA A 566 -14.81 -20.21 -10.48
C ALA A 566 -13.51 -20.28 -9.68
N ILE A 567 -13.60 -20.77 -8.45
CA ILE A 567 -12.45 -21.10 -7.58
C ILE A 567 -12.59 -22.58 -7.25
N PRO A 568 -11.48 -23.33 -7.11
CA PRO A 568 -11.54 -24.68 -6.57
C PRO A 568 -12.27 -24.72 -5.24
N SER A 569 -13.01 -25.78 -4.97
CA SER A 569 -13.69 -25.95 -3.69
C SER A 569 -12.69 -25.96 -2.52
N ARG A 570 -13.11 -25.62 -1.31
CA ARG A 570 -12.23 -25.61 -0.13
C ARG A 570 -11.47 -26.93 0.06
N ASN A 571 -12.11 -28.04 -0.28
CA ASN A 571 -11.52 -29.39 -0.22
C ASN A 571 -10.52 -29.67 -1.36
N GLU A 572 -10.72 -29.08 -2.54
CA GLU A 572 -9.73 -29.13 -3.62
C GLU A 572 -8.52 -28.27 -3.30
N VAL A 573 -8.74 -27.06 -2.78
CA VAL A 573 -7.64 -26.18 -2.31
C VAL A 573 -6.82 -26.87 -1.24
N GLN A 574 -7.47 -27.53 -0.28
CA GLN A 574 -6.76 -28.27 0.77
C GLN A 574 -5.93 -29.44 0.21
N ARG A 575 -6.51 -30.24 -0.69
CA ARG A 575 -5.78 -31.34 -1.36
C ARG A 575 -4.56 -30.83 -2.11
N GLU A 576 -4.74 -29.76 -2.88
CA GLU A 576 -3.65 -29.14 -3.64
C GLU A 576 -2.58 -28.54 -2.71
N LEU A 577 -2.99 -27.95 -1.59
CA LEU A 577 -2.07 -27.45 -0.58
C LEU A 577 -1.21 -28.56 0.02
N ASP A 578 -1.83 -29.71 0.32
CA ASP A 578 -1.16 -30.88 0.86
C ASP A 578 -0.18 -31.47 -0.18
N ASP A 579 -0.59 -31.57 -1.44
CA ASP A 579 0.29 -32.01 -2.54
C ASP A 579 1.49 -31.08 -2.72
N LEU A 580 1.27 -29.76 -2.67
CA LEU A 580 2.35 -28.77 -2.73
C LEU A 580 3.29 -28.91 -1.53
N LEU A 581 2.77 -29.11 -0.32
CA LEU A 581 3.57 -29.34 0.89
C LEU A 581 4.38 -30.63 0.84
N MET A 582 3.90 -31.66 0.14
CA MET A 582 4.65 -32.90 -0.07
C MET A 582 5.73 -32.74 -1.15
N SER A 583 5.48 -31.91 -2.16
CA SER A 583 6.44 -31.62 -3.24
C SER A 583 7.56 -30.63 -2.85
N MET A 584 7.36 -29.87 -1.77
CA MET A 584 8.25 -28.83 -1.24
C MET A 584 9.04 -29.31 -0.04
#